data_AF-A0A8H7PH74-F1
#
_entry.id   AF-A0A8H7PH74-F1
#
_cell.length_a   1.000
_cell.length_b   1.000
_cell.length_c   1.000
_cell.angle_alpha   90.00
_cell.angle_beta   90.00
_cell.angle_gamma   90.00
#
_symmetry.space_group_name_H-M   'P 1'
#
loop_
_entity.id
_entity.type
_entity.pdbx_description
1 polymer ?
#
loop_
_entity_poly.entity_id
_entity_poly.type
_entity_poly.pdbx_seq_one_letter_code
_entity_poly.pdbx_strand_id
1 'polypeptide(L)'
;MKPFFITSFTATIVSAQILTQPLASYQHFGYVTVNGTRFLRNGEPYYVAGANYWQGMNLASDFSWGGNRTRLETELAHLQSIGINNLRIMAASEGPDDQPFRMRPSLMPSPGIYNHHILDGLDYLLDALDKHSMTAVVTLNNYWHWSGGVPKRFAQYVSWADNDSDIPYPPSWIPDPVNNYSSGSYDEFYDYAYRFYDDDTISSKTNQLFKNHINAIMMRRNTINGKLYNEDPVIMGMLHRLSHIYNDNVLICQCYYLAWEIANEPQLAPKKWTTEIAKFIRQRSPYQLVTAGIEGKYGFEDFWNTHSSPEIDYTTCHLWVENWGIYNASDSSPSNLDSALDYADSFISNCSGWAVGMGKPMVLEEFGMARDAWRDPSFPLYKYNPGTATTNKDTYYRHIFRLIQKLASHGASAGANFWAYSGEGYPSDASNSFDMVWIGDPQHEPRGWYGVYHNDTTVSVIKDALCGLDFSPLMTATRDPVFTSTKFVDPTPAPKSVPPVEEIGLTSAPLKSASFFIGQYCKDYNADFMLCKNENNDPEHCLKEGRKVTRCALDLIKKLRENCDAEFEKHWKCLDVKNQDYYQCRKEERQFNSCVFEKLGLQKNIPGSPEGQPQINEKRNPIMKPHQK
;
A
#
# COMPACT_ATOMS: atom_id res chain seq x y z
N MET A 1 56.38 70.97 -7.03
CA MET A 1 55.03 71.43 -7.42
C MET A 1 54.49 70.50 -8.49
N LYS A 2 53.18 70.19 -8.44
CA LYS A 2 52.35 69.52 -9.48
C LYS A 2 52.72 69.99 -10.92
N PRO A 3 52.40 69.28 -12.04
CA PRO A 3 51.11 68.58 -12.25
C PRO A 3 51.02 67.31 -13.16
N PHE A 4 49.87 66.65 -13.00
CA PHE A 4 48.99 65.92 -13.94
C PHE A 4 49.55 64.93 -14.98
N PHE A 5 49.17 63.66 -14.81
CA PHE A 5 49.09 62.65 -15.88
C PHE A 5 47.65 62.18 -16.07
N ILE A 6 47.22 62.16 -17.33
CA ILE A 6 45.97 61.58 -17.83
C ILE A 6 46.25 60.10 -18.11
N THR A 7 45.44 59.18 -17.59
CA THR A 7 45.37 57.81 -18.11
C THR A 7 43.92 57.36 -18.24
N SER A 8 43.58 57.01 -19.49
CA SER A 8 42.33 56.45 -19.98
C SER A 8 42.08 55.06 -19.37
N PHE A 9 40.85 54.80 -18.92
CA PHE A 9 40.38 53.50 -18.47
C PHE A 9 39.92 52.67 -19.68
N THR A 10 40.62 51.58 -19.98
CA THR A 10 40.09 50.45 -20.75
C THR A 10 39.81 49.30 -19.79
N ALA A 11 38.52 48.96 -19.63
CA ALA A 11 38.07 47.86 -18.78
C ALA A 11 38.29 46.52 -19.51
N THR A 12 39.13 45.67 -18.95
CA THR A 12 39.31 44.28 -19.37
C THR A 12 38.16 43.44 -18.81
N ILE A 13 37.32 42.89 -19.69
CA ILE A 13 36.28 41.93 -19.34
C ILE A 13 36.96 40.60 -19.03
N VAL A 14 36.93 40.17 -17.76
CA VAL A 14 37.24 38.79 -17.36
C VAL A 14 35.93 38.01 -17.41
N SER A 15 35.82 37.11 -18.39
CA SER A 15 34.74 36.16 -18.54
C SER A 15 34.82 35.10 -17.42
N ALA A 16 33.95 35.23 -16.43
CA ALA A 16 33.66 34.15 -15.48
C ALA A 16 32.78 33.11 -16.19
N GLN A 17 33.37 32.02 -16.65
CA GLN A 17 32.61 30.80 -16.99
C GLN A 17 32.06 30.21 -15.69
N ILE A 18 30.78 30.48 -15.44
CA ILE A 18 29.99 29.75 -14.45
C ILE A 18 29.83 28.34 -15.01
N LEU A 19 30.59 27.37 -14.47
CA LEU A 19 30.27 25.96 -14.61
C LEU A 19 28.92 25.73 -13.92
N THR A 20 27.84 25.75 -14.69
CA THR A 20 26.55 25.18 -14.28
C THR A 20 26.73 23.67 -14.21
N GLN A 21 27.09 23.16 -13.04
CA GLN A 21 26.84 21.75 -12.73
C GLN A 21 25.32 21.54 -12.79
N PRO A 22 24.81 20.48 -13.44
CA PRO A 22 23.41 20.17 -13.39
C PRO A 22 23.05 19.96 -11.92
N LEU A 23 22.03 20.66 -11.42
CA LEU A 23 21.39 20.32 -10.16
C LEU A 23 21.04 18.84 -10.24
N ALA A 24 21.76 18.00 -9.49
CA ALA A 24 21.37 16.62 -9.30
C ALA A 24 19.91 16.64 -8.83
N SER A 25 19.01 16.05 -9.61
CA SER A 25 17.61 15.92 -9.26
C SER A 25 17.55 15.28 -7.87
N TYR A 26 17.02 15.99 -6.87
CA TYR A 26 16.67 15.38 -5.60
C TYR A 26 15.68 14.26 -5.91
N GLN A 27 16.15 13.02 -5.87
CA GLN A 27 15.30 11.86 -6.06
C GLN A 27 14.39 11.79 -4.83
N HIS A 28 13.09 12.04 -5.04
CA HIS A 28 12.07 11.99 -4.00
C HIS A 28 11.89 10.53 -3.54
N PHE A 29 12.77 10.07 -2.64
CA PHE A 29 12.76 8.70 -2.13
C PHE A 29 11.49 8.45 -1.30
N GLY A 30 10.79 7.35 -1.57
CA GLY A 30 9.50 6.98 -0.95
C GLY A 30 8.28 7.21 -1.86
N TYR A 31 8.33 8.23 -2.70
CA TYR A 31 7.26 8.68 -3.59
C TYR A 31 7.00 7.78 -4.76
N VAL A 32 5.73 7.69 -5.13
CA VAL A 32 5.37 7.38 -6.50
C VAL A 32 5.43 8.66 -7.33
N THR A 33 6.14 8.60 -8.44
CA THR A 33 6.36 9.70 -9.39
C THR A 33 5.96 9.23 -10.78
N VAL A 34 5.77 10.17 -11.72
CA VAL A 34 5.43 9.86 -13.11
C VAL A 34 6.64 10.05 -14.02
N ASN A 35 6.90 9.07 -14.87
CA ASN A 35 7.84 9.19 -15.98
C ASN A 35 7.18 8.75 -17.29
N GLY A 36 6.72 9.73 -18.06
CA GLY A 36 5.88 9.50 -19.24
C GLY A 36 4.63 8.72 -18.85
N THR A 37 4.43 7.56 -19.44
CA THR A 37 3.25 6.71 -19.23
C THR A 37 3.41 5.67 -18.11
N ARG A 38 4.48 5.76 -17.31
CA ARG A 38 4.77 4.82 -16.22
C ARG A 38 4.85 5.53 -14.87
N PHE A 39 4.50 4.82 -13.80
CA PHE A 39 4.88 5.24 -12.45
C PHE A 39 6.26 4.71 -12.09
N LEU A 40 7.00 5.49 -11.31
CA LEU A 40 8.26 5.10 -10.70
C LEU A 40 8.18 5.27 -9.19
N ARG A 41 8.78 4.34 -8.46
CA ARG A 41 9.00 4.46 -7.02
C ARG A 41 10.43 4.10 -6.68
N ASN A 42 11.14 5.00 -6.00
CA ASN A 42 12.57 4.86 -5.71
C ASN A 42 13.43 4.64 -6.99
N GLY A 43 12.97 5.16 -8.14
CA GLY A 43 13.63 4.99 -9.43
C GLY A 43 13.22 3.73 -10.21
N GLU A 44 12.47 2.81 -9.60
CA GLU A 44 12.03 1.55 -10.24
C GLU A 44 10.58 1.64 -10.72
N PRO A 45 10.19 0.91 -11.78
CA PRO A 45 8.80 0.83 -12.22
C PRO A 45 7.86 0.42 -11.08
N TYR A 46 6.76 1.16 -10.93
CA TYR A 46 5.71 0.86 -9.97
C TYR A 46 4.41 0.54 -10.73
N TYR A 47 3.84 -0.63 -10.47
CA TYR A 47 2.54 -1.02 -11.02
C TYR A 47 1.51 -1.09 -9.90
N VAL A 48 0.33 -0.56 -10.17
CA VAL A 48 -0.81 -0.58 -9.26
C VAL A 48 -1.43 -1.99 -9.29
N ALA A 49 -1.14 -2.76 -8.25
CA ALA A 49 -1.75 -4.04 -7.97
C ALA A 49 -2.77 -3.80 -6.85
N GLY A 50 -3.96 -3.32 -7.23
CA GLY A 50 -4.83 -2.62 -6.30
C GLY A 50 -6.18 -3.26 -6.02
N ALA A 51 -6.83 -2.77 -4.97
CA ALA A 51 -8.23 -3.04 -4.64
C ALA A 51 -8.96 -1.76 -4.24
N ASN A 52 -10.27 -1.72 -4.42
CA ASN A 52 -11.12 -0.70 -3.79
C ASN A 52 -11.49 -1.15 -2.37
N TYR A 53 -11.32 -0.23 -1.42
CA TYR A 53 -11.52 -0.46 0.01
C TYR A 53 -12.10 0.80 0.69
N TRP A 54 -13.16 1.34 0.10
CA TRP A 54 -13.81 2.59 0.50
C TRP A 54 -14.35 2.56 1.93
N GLN A 55 -14.71 1.38 2.44
CA GLN A 55 -15.20 1.19 3.80
C GLN A 55 -14.09 1.28 4.87
N GLY A 56 -12.81 1.32 4.47
CA GLY A 56 -11.67 1.25 5.37
C GLY A 56 -11.68 2.32 6.46
N MET A 57 -12.09 3.55 6.15
CA MET A 57 -12.13 4.66 7.12
C MET A 57 -13.10 4.36 8.27
N ASN A 58 -14.32 3.94 7.94
CA ASN A 58 -15.32 3.59 8.96
C ASN A 58 -14.96 2.30 9.68
N LEU A 59 -14.41 1.30 8.99
CA LEU A 59 -13.95 0.07 9.62
C LEU A 59 -12.78 0.30 10.59
N ALA A 60 -11.92 1.28 10.31
CA ALA A 60 -10.80 1.67 11.16
C ALA A 60 -11.21 2.51 12.39
N SER A 61 -12.47 2.94 12.47
CA SER A 61 -12.99 3.71 13.59
C SER A 61 -13.09 2.86 14.86
N ASP A 62 -13.32 3.50 16.01
CA ASP A 62 -13.56 2.78 17.26
C ASP A 62 -14.82 1.91 17.17
N PHE A 63 -14.86 0.80 17.92
CA PHE A 63 -16.00 -0.11 17.93
C PHE A 63 -17.30 0.58 18.34
N SER A 64 -17.25 1.52 19.29
CA SER A 64 -18.41 2.33 19.70
C SER A 64 -18.94 3.27 18.60
N TRP A 65 -18.13 3.50 17.56
CA TRP A 65 -18.46 4.30 16.37
C TRP A 65 -18.64 3.44 15.11
N GLY A 66 -18.90 2.15 15.28
CA GLY A 66 -19.26 1.23 14.20
C GLY A 66 -18.06 0.64 13.45
N GLY A 67 -16.84 0.82 13.95
CA GLY A 67 -15.64 0.23 13.38
C GLY A 67 -15.28 -1.15 13.94
N ASN A 68 -14.28 -1.79 13.35
CA ASN A 68 -13.72 -3.06 13.76
C ASN A 68 -12.25 -3.16 13.31
N ARG A 69 -11.33 -2.58 14.11
CA ARG A 69 -9.89 -2.55 13.81
C ARG A 69 -9.26 -3.94 13.72
N THR A 70 -9.72 -4.91 14.50
CA THR A 70 -9.20 -6.29 14.40
C THR A 70 -9.50 -6.89 13.03
N ARG A 71 -10.73 -6.72 12.54
CA ARG A 71 -11.10 -7.14 11.18
C ARG A 71 -10.29 -6.41 10.11
N LEU A 72 -10.11 -5.08 10.26
CA LEU A 72 -9.28 -4.30 9.35
C LEU A 72 -7.86 -4.88 9.22
N GLU A 73 -7.17 -5.13 10.34
CA GLU A 73 -5.80 -5.67 10.32
C GLU A 73 -5.75 -7.06 9.67
N THR A 74 -6.75 -7.92 9.92
CA THR A 74 -6.88 -9.22 9.24
C THR A 74 -7.04 -9.06 7.74
N GLU A 75 -7.90 -8.15 7.31
CA GLU A 75 -8.18 -7.87 5.89
C GLU A 75 -6.95 -7.27 5.18
N LEU A 76 -6.22 -6.35 5.82
CA LEU A 76 -4.98 -5.79 5.28
C LEU A 76 -3.86 -6.84 5.19
N ALA A 77 -3.71 -7.68 6.21
CA ALA A 77 -2.77 -8.81 6.16
C ALA A 77 -3.10 -9.79 5.03
N HIS A 78 -4.39 -10.07 4.83
CA HIS A 78 -4.82 -10.93 3.72
C HIS A 78 -4.51 -10.29 2.35
N LEU A 79 -4.88 -9.02 2.15
CA LEU A 79 -4.58 -8.26 0.93
C LEU A 79 -3.07 -8.26 0.64
N GLN A 80 -2.24 -8.05 1.66
CA GLN A 80 -0.78 -8.10 1.53
C GLN A 80 -0.31 -9.50 1.10
N SER A 81 -0.88 -10.56 1.68
CA SER A 81 -0.50 -11.95 1.38
C SER A 81 -0.83 -12.40 -0.05
N ILE A 82 -1.77 -11.72 -0.72
CA ILE A 82 -2.14 -11.98 -2.12
C ILE A 82 -1.45 -11.01 -3.09
N GLY A 83 -0.58 -10.13 -2.61
CA GLY A 83 0.25 -9.24 -3.42
C GLY A 83 -0.33 -7.86 -3.70
N ILE A 84 -1.41 -7.46 -3.02
CA ILE A 84 -1.99 -6.11 -3.17
C ILE A 84 -1.04 -5.07 -2.57
N ASN A 85 -0.74 -4.02 -3.33
CA ASN A 85 0.20 -2.97 -2.96
C ASN A 85 -0.42 -1.56 -2.94
N ASN A 86 -1.68 -1.43 -3.34
CA ASN A 86 -2.40 -0.17 -3.41
C ASN A 86 -3.88 -0.36 -3.03
N LEU A 87 -4.44 0.53 -2.22
CA LEU A 87 -5.87 0.61 -1.97
C LEU A 87 -6.42 1.95 -2.42
N ARG A 88 -7.53 1.92 -3.14
CA ARG A 88 -8.35 3.11 -3.38
C ARG A 88 -9.36 3.24 -2.25
N ILE A 89 -9.29 4.34 -1.51
CA ILE A 89 -10.01 4.55 -0.26
C ILE A 89 -10.82 5.86 -0.31
N MET A 90 -11.85 5.94 0.52
CA MET A 90 -12.70 7.12 0.64
C MET A 90 -12.29 7.96 1.86
N ALA A 91 -11.98 9.24 1.64
CA ALA A 91 -11.66 10.20 2.72
C ALA A 91 -12.68 11.35 2.80
N ALA A 92 -13.89 11.08 2.33
CA ALA A 92 -15.02 11.96 2.45
C ALA A 92 -16.21 11.14 2.96
N SER A 93 -17.06 11.69 3.82
CA SER A 93 -18.46 11.25 3.91
C SER A 93 -19.39 12.31 4.47
N GLU A 94 -20.47 12.68 3.79
CA GLU A 94 -21.37 13.78 4.21
C GLU A 94 -22.69 13.32 4.87
N GLY A 95 -23.05 14.00 5.94
CA GLY A 95 -24.37 13.87 6.55
C GLY A 95 -25.44 14.67 5.81
N PRO A 96 -26.61 14.87 6.44
CA PRO A 96 -26.93 14.45 7.81
C PRO A 96 -27.07 12.92 7.96
N ASP A 97 -26.82 12.41 9.17
CA ASP A 97 -26.74 10.96 9.48
C ASP A 97 -28.11 10.26 9.60
N ASP A 98 -29.21 11.00 9.46
CA ASP A 98 -30.58 10.46 9.43
C ASP A 98 -31.01 9.99 8.03
N GLN A 99 -30.15 10.19 7.04
CA GLN A 99 -30.45 9.92 5.65
C GLN A 99 -30.15 8.47 5.24
N PRO A 100 -30.96 7.88 4.35
CA PRO A 100 -30.78 6.50 3.90
C PRO A 100 -29.64 6.36 2.87
N PHE A 101 -29.27 5.11 2.60
CA PHE A 101 -28.37 4.65 1.51
C PHE A 101 -26.96 5.24 1.50
N ARG A 102 -26.49 5.75 2.64
CA ARG A 102 -25.14 6.30 2.77
C ARG A 102 -24.37 5.70 3.95
N MET A 103 -23.05 5.85 3.91
CA MET A 103 -22.15 5.53 5.02
C MET A 103 -22.59 6.24 6.29
N ARG A 104 -22.76 5.47 7.38
CA ARG A 104 -23.05 6.01 8.70
C ARG A 104 -22.13 5.42 9.78
N PRO A 105 -21.65 6.26 10.72
CA PRO A 105 -21.80 7.70 10.76
C PRO A 105 -20.91 8.39 9.71
N SER A 106 -21.31 9.58 9.28
CA SER A 106 -20.59 10.39 8.30
C SER A 106 -19.35 11.07 8.90
N LEU A 107 -18.37 11.36 8.05
CA LEU A 107 -17.15 12.08 8.38
C LEU A 107 -17.42 13.56 8.61
N MET A 108 -18.30 14.16 7.80
CA MET A 108 -18.70 15.56 7.81
C MET A 108 -20.23 15.65 7.88
N PRO A 109 -20.84 15.53 9.08
CA PRO A 109 -22.30 15.58 9.24
C PRO A 109 -22.95 16.87 8.74
N SER A 110 -22.22 17.99 8.77
CA SER A 110 -22.65 19.27 8.22
C SER A 110 -21.42 20.08 7.76
N PRO A 111 -21.58 21.09 6.88
CA PRO A 111 -20.45 21.80 6.27
C PRO A 111 -19.42 22.31 7.29
N GLY A 112 -18.19 21.79 7.21
CA GLY A 112 -17.08 22.20 8.07
C GLY A 112 -17.11 21.63 9.50
N ILE A 113 -18.13 20.87 9.88
CA ILE A 113 -18.21 20.14 11.15
C ILE A 113 -17.84 18.69 10.89
N TYR A 114 -16.80 18.20 11.56
CA TYR A 114 -16.28 16.85 11.36
C TYR A 114 -16.56 15.94 12.55
N ASN A 115 -16.87 14.68 12.25
CA ASN A 115 -16.87 13.62 13.24
C ASN A 115 -15.42 13.16 13.49
N HIS A 116 -14.88 13.56 14.63
CA HIS A 116 -13.51 13.24 15.02
C HIS A 116 -13.25 11.74 15.15
N HIS A 117 -14.26 10.92 15.48
CA HIS A 117 -14.09 9.48 15.61
C HIS A 117 -13.87 8.79 14.26
N ILE A 118 -14.48 9.33 13.21
CA ILE A 118 -14.30 8.84 11.83
C ILE A 118 -12.99 9.38 11.23
N LEU A 119 -12.62 10.62 11.55
CA LEU A 119 -11.30 11.15 11.23
C LEU A 119 -10.16 10.34 11.90
N ASP A 120 -10.33 9.90 13.15
CA ASP A 120 -9.38 9.03 13.84
C ASP A 120 -9.35 7.62 13.22
N GLY A 121 -10.46 7.18 12.62
CA GLY A 121 -10.51 6.00 11.75
C GLY A 121 -9.63 6.17 10.52
N LEU A 122 -9.72 7.29 9.81
CA LEU A 122 -8.86 7.59 8.66
C LEU A 122 -7.37 7.60 9.07
N ASP A 123 -7.04 8.19 10.23
CA ASP A 123 -5.66 8.15 10.75
C ASP A 123 -5.15 6.72 10.96
N TYR A 124 -5.99 5.88 11.57
CA TYR A 124 -5.66 4.47 11.82
C TYR A 124 -5.50 3.69 10.54
N LEU A 125 -6.41 3.87 9.57
CA LEU A 125 -6.31 3.23 8.27
C LEU A 125 -4.97 3.54 7.62
N LEU A 126 -4.59 4.82 7.55
CA LEU A 126 -3.37 5.25 6.89
C LEU A 126 -2.10 4.76 7.60
N ASP A 127 -2.12 4.72 8.94
CA ASP A 127 -1.04 4.11 9.73
C ASP A 127 -0.96 2.58 9.53
N ALA A 128 -2.09 1.91 9.36
CA ALA A 128 -2.15 0.47 9.09
C ALA A 128 -1.63 0.15 7.67
N LEU A 129 -2.00 0.93 6.65
CA LEU A 129 -1.46 0.78 5.29
C LEU A 129 0.06 0.95 5.26
N ASP A 130 0.59 1.89 6.05
CA ASP A 130 2.02 2.11 6.23
C ASP A 130 2.72 0.83 6.72
N LYS A 131 2.16 0.19 7.75
CA LYS A 131 2.68 -1.07 8.33
C LYS A 131 2.58 -2.26 7.39
N HIS A 132 1.62 -2.24 6.46
CA HIS A 132 1.42 -3.28 5.44
C HIS A 132 2.10 -2.98 4.11
N SER A 133 2.92 -1.93 4.03
CA SER A 133 3.64 -1.54 2.82
C SER A 133 2.74 -1.26 1.61
N MET A 134 1.54 -0.71 1.84
CA MET A 134 0.53 -0.42 0.80
C MET A 134 0.37 1.08 0.58
N THR A 135 0.22 1.51 -0.68
CA THR A 135 -0.17 2.89 -1.04
C THR A 135 -1.66 3.10 -1.05
N ALA A 136 -2.08 4.35 -0.92
CA ALA A 136 -3.48 4.75 -0.99
C ALA A 136 -3.76 5.75 -2.12
N VAL A 137 -4.81 5.53 -2.91
CA VAL A 137 -5.48 6.61 -3.66
C VAL A 137 -6.57 7.16 -2.74
N VAL A 138 -6.47 8.45 -2.41
CA VAL A 138 -7.37 9.09 -1.44
C VAL A 138 -8.43 9.91 -2.16
N THR A 139 -9.63 9.36 -2.23
CA THR A 139 -10.77 9.99 -2.90
C THR A 139 -11.42 11.06 -2.00
N LEU A 140 -11.43 12.31 -2.47
CA LEU A 140 -11.82 13.50 -1.70
C LEU A 140 -13.30 13.89 -1.86
N ASN A 141 -14.00 13.27 -2.80
CA ASN A 141 -15.44 13.45 -2.98
C ASN A 141 -16.02 12.27 -3.76
N ASN A 142 -17.32 12.26 -3.98
CA ASN A 142 -17.98 11.25 -4.78
C ASN A 142 -19.05 11.95 -5.58
N TYR A 143 -19.13 11.65 -6.87
CA TYR A 143 -20.29 12.03 -7.63
C TYR A 143 -21.49 11.34 -7.00
N TRP A 144 -21.52 10.02 -6.84
CA TRP A 144 -22.66 9.24 -6.30
C TRP A 144 -22.96 9.44 -4.80
N HIS A 145 -24.09 8.91 -4.36
CA HIS A 145 -24.66 9.21 -3.04
C HIS A 145 -24.14 8.44 -1.86
N TRP A 146 -23.61 7.24 -2.08
CA TRP A 146 -23.47 6.23 -1.02
C TRP A 146 -22.55 6.65 0.13
N SER A 147 -21.93 7.81 0.03
CA SER A 147 -21.06 8.33 1.06
C SER A 147 -21.29 9.79 1.39
N GLY A 148 -22.36 10.43 0.94
CA GLY A 148 -22.65 11.80 1.37
C GLY A 148 -24.04 12.29 1.05
N GLY A 149 -24.82 11.43 0.42
CA GLY A 149 -26.24 11.56 0.38
C GLY A 149 -26.88 11.34 -0.94
N VAL A 150 -28.07 10.73 -0.83
CA VAL A 150 -28.92 10.42 -1.95
C VAL A 150 -29.05 11.69 -2.78
N PRO A 151 -29.03 11.59 -4.11
CA PRO A 151 -28.50 10.53 -4.95
C PRO A 151 -27.09 10.83 -5.50
N LYS A 152 -26.42 11.94 -5.06
CA LYS A 152 -25.03 12.36 -5.37
C LYS A 152 -24.48 13.25 -4.25
N ARG A 153 -23.21 13.13 -3.84
CA ARG A 153 -22.68 14.10 -2.85
C ARG A 153 -22.60 15.50 -3.41
N PHE A 154 -22.34 15.60 -4.71
CA PHE A 154 -22.45 16.88 -5.41
C PHE A 154 -23.84 17.47 -5.20
N ALA A 155 -24.88 16.63 -5.14
CA ALA A 155 -26.22 17.01 -4.74
C ALA A 155 -26.34 17.41 -3.25
N GLN A 156 -25.61 16.77 -2.32
CA GLN A 156 -25.56 17.21 -0.92
C GLN A 156 -24.89 18.58 -0.77
N TYR A 157 -23.78 18.83 -1.48
CA TYR A 157 -23.14 20.16 -1.54
C TYR A 157 -24.07 21.18 -2.20
N VAL A 158 -24.80 20.82 -3.26
CA VAL A 158 -25.84 21.66 -3.88
C VAL A 158 -26.95 21.96 -2.89
N SER A 159 -27.46 20.97 -2.15
CA SER A 159 -28.49 21.14 -1.12
C SER A 159 -28.02 22.14 -0.04
N TRP A 160 -26.83 21.95 0.55
CA TRP A 160 -26.27 22.90 1.51
C TRP A 160 -26.03 24.31 0.92
N ALA A 161 -25.69 24.37 -0.37
CA ALA A 161 -25.51 25.65 -1.05
C ALA A 161 -26.85 26.36 -1.31
N ASP A 162 -27.90 25.60 -1.60
CA ASP A 162 -29.26 26.01 -1.97
C ASP A 162 -30.26 25.89 -0.80
N ASN A 163 -29.82 26.26 0.40
CA ASN A 163 -30.62 26.34 1.62
C ASN A 163 -31.31 25.03 2.03
N ASP A 164 -30.53 23.94 2.03
CA ASP A 164 -30.98 22.59 2.37
C ASP A 164 -32.14 22.12 1.48
N SER A 165 -32.09 22.48 0.19
CA SER A 165 -33.12 22.09 -0.77
C SER A 165 -33.26 20.57 -0.87
N ASP A 166 -34.51 20.13 -1.01
CA ASP A 166 -34.85 18.73 -1.21
C ASP A 166 -34.18 18.21 -2.48
N ILE A 167 -33.51 17.07 -2.34
CA ILE A 167 -32.79 16.47 -3.44
C ILE A 167 -33.76 15.52 -4.17
N PRO A 168 -33.90 15.60 -5.51
CA PRO A 168 -34.86 14.79 -6.27
C PRO A 168 -34.37 13.35 -6.42
N TYR A 169 -34.84 12.47 -5.53
CA TYR A 169 -34.40 11.08 -5.48
C TYR A 169 -35.01 10.22 -6.60
N PRO A 170 -34.21 9.47 -7.38
CA PRO A 170 -34.77 8.63 -8.44
C PRO A 170 -35.64 7.53 -7.80
N PRO A 171 -36.89 7.32 -8.26
CA PRO A 171 -37.82 6.34 -7.70
C PRO A 171 -37.33 4.89 -7.77
N SER A 172 -36.29 4.64 -8.57
CA SER A 172 -35.64 3.36 -8.82
C SER A 172 -34.93 2.74 -7.61
N TRP A 173 -34.66 3.51 -6.55
CA TRP A 173 -33.78 3.10 -5.43
C TRP A 173 -34.48 2.99 -4.07
N ILE A 174 -35.82 3.00 -4.01
CA ILE A 174 -36.52 2.54 -2.81
C ILE A 174 -36.34 1.03 -2.74
N PRO A 175 -35.68 0.46 -1.70
CA PRO A 175 -35.45 -0.98 -1.63
C PRO A 175 -36.78 -1.71 -1.57
N ASP A 176 -37.11 -2.42 -2.65
CA ASP A 176 -38.09 -3.50 -2.60
C ASP A 176 -37.30 -4.80 -2.35
N PRO A 177 -37.51 -5.47 -1.20
CA PRO A 177 -36.82 -6.73 -0.90
C PRO A 177 -37.22 -7.89 -1.83
N VAL A 178 -38.21 -7.70 -2.72
CA VAL A 178 -38.76 -8.73 -3.60
C VAL A 178 -38.63 -8.37 -5.09
N ASN A 179 -38.63 -7.09 -5.45
CA ASN A 179 -38.58 -6.65 -6.84
C ASN A 179 -37.34 -5.81 -7.15
N ASN A 180 -36.73 -6.09 -8.30
CA ASN A 180 -35.70 -5.26 -8.94
C ASN A 180 -35.89 -3.77 -8.64
N TYR A 181 -34.77 -3.07 -8.36
CA TYR A 181 -34.66 -1.61 -8.47
C TYR A 181 -35.57 -1.11 -9.59
N SER A 182 -36.55 -0.26 -9.24
CA SER A 182 -37.56 0.23 -10.18
C SER A 182 -36.87 0.80 -11.42
N SER A 183 -37.46 0.70 -12.60
CA SER A 183 -36.98 1.43 -13.77
C SER A 183 -37.45 2.89 -13.68
N GLY A 184 -36.58 3.78 -13.21
CA GLY A 184 -36.83 5.23 -13.14
C GLY A 184 -35.75 6.01 -13.88
N SER A 185 -36.12 7.13 -14.50
CA SER A 185 -35.14 8.06 -15.09
C SER A 185 -34.28 8.69 -13.99
N TYR A 186 -33.02 8.90 -14.32
CA TYR A 186 -32.03 9.57 -13.48
C TYR A 186 -31.82 11.03 -13.91
N ASP A 187 -32.53 11.50 -14.94
CA ASP A 187 -32.21 12.75 -15.65
C ASP A 187 -32.40 13.98 -14.76
N GLU A 188 -33.57 14.12 -14.13
CA GLU A 188 -33.86 15.20 -13.16
C GLU A 188 -32.79 15.29 -12.08
N PHE A 189 -32.25 14.13 -11.75
CA PHE A 189 -31.24 14.01 -10.75
C PHE A 189 -29.81 14.29 -11.25
N TYR A 190 -29.46 13.88 -12.46
CA TYR A 190 -28.25 14.31 -13.16
C TYR A 190 -28.20 15.83 -13.23
N ASP A 191 -29.29 16.46 -13.62
CA ASP A 191 -29.40 17.91 -13.72
C ASP A 191 -29.20 18.57 -12.35
N TYR A 192 -29.86 18.08 -11.30
CA TYR A 192 -29.72 18.65 -9.95
C TYR A 192 -28.28 18.63 -9.45
N ALA A 193 -27.56 17.51 -9.59
CA ALA A 193 -26.18 17.42 -9.10
C ALA A 193 -25.18 18.16 -10.00
N TYR A 194 -25.47 18.28 -11.30
CA TYR A 194 -24.62 18.99 -12.24
C TYR A 194 -24.53 20.50 -11.95
N ARG A 195 -25.54 21.06 -11.25
CA ARG A 195 -25.51 22.42 -10.68
C ARG A 195 -24.28 22.70 -9.81
N PHE A 196 -23.63 21.66 -9.27
CA PHE A 196 -22.36 21.81 -8.55
C PHE A 196 -21.30 22.54 -9.40
N TYR A 197 -21.29 22.28 -10.72
CA TYR A 197 -20.40 22.89 -11.69
C TYR A 197 -21.03 24.08 -12.43
N ASP A 198 -22.31 23.95 -12.78
CA ASP A 198 -22.94 24.71 -13.87
C ASP A 198 -24.12 25.59 -13.42
N ASP A 199 -24.21 25.88 -12.12
CA ASP A 199 -25.16 26.86 -11.60
C ASP A 199 -24.41 28.06 -11.03
N ASP A 200 -24.40 29.18 -11.76
CA ASP A 200 -23.71 30.41 -11.37
C ASP A 200 -24.16 30.98 -10.01
N THR A 201 -25.35 30.59 -9.52
CA THR A 201 -25.89 31.08 -8.24
C THR A 201 -25.32 30.35 -7.03
N ILE A 202 -24.94 29.08 -7.18
CA ILE A 202 -24.48 28.23 -6.07
C ILE A 202 -23.11 27.60 -6.28
N SER A 203 -22.62 27.47 -7.53
CA SER A 203 -21.38 26.77 -7.87
C SER A 203 -20.16 27.35 -7.15
N SER A 204 -20.09 28.66 -6.94
CA SER A 204 -19.02 29.28 -6.14
C SER A 204 -19.07 28.81 -4.68
N LYS A 205 -20.27 28.72 -4.09
CA LYS A 205 -20.49 28.25 -2.72
C LYS A 205 -20.21 26.76 -2.58
N THR A 206 -20.72 25.91 -3.49
CA THR A 206 -20.44 24.46 -3.50
C THR A 206 -18.94 24.18 -3.59
N ASN A 207 -18.25 24.86 -4.51
CA ASN A 207 -16.81 24.71 -4.67
C ASN A 207 -16.01 25.25 -3.50
N GLN A 208 -16.47 26.31 -2.83
CA GLN A 208 -15.83 26.78 -1.61
C GLN A 208 -15.98 25.78 -0.47
N LEU A 209 -17.16 25.17 -0.30
CA LEU A 209 -17.38 24.11 0.68
C LEU A 209 -16.48 22.90 0.40
N PHE A 210 -16.38 22.48 -0.87
CA PHE A 210 -15.51 21.38 -1.26
C PHE A 210 -14.02 21.69 -1.04
N LYS A 211 -13.57 22.89 -1.42
CA LYS A 211 -12.20 23.37 -1.14
C LYS A 211 -11.89 23.41 0.35
N ASN A 212 -12.86 23.77 1.19
CA ASN A 212 -12.71 23.72 2.64
C ASN A 212 -12.53 22.28 3.11
N HIS A 213 -13.27 21.32 2.53
CA HIS A 213 -13.11 19.90 2.83
C HIS A 213 -11.74 19.36 2.41
N ILE A 214 -11.34 19.60 1.16
CA ILE A 214 -9.99 19.29 0.66
C ILE A 214 -8.92 19.81 1.62
N ASN A 215 -9.03 21.08 2.01
CA ASN A 215 -8.07 21.70 2.92
C ASN A 215 -8.08 21.05 4.31
N ALA A 216 -9.25 20.70 4.86
CA ALA A 216 -9.35 20.07 6.18
C ALA A 216 -8.70 18.68 6.20
N ILE A 217 -8.91 17.87 5.15
CA ILE A 217 -8.33 16.53 5.05
C ILE A 217 -6.84 16.58 4.75
N MET A 218 -6.42 17.33 3.73
CA MET A 218 -5.01 17.40 3.35
C MET A 218 -4.12 17.99 4.46
N MET A 219 -4.63 18.96 5.21
CA MET A 219 -3.87 19.59 6.31
C MET A 219 -4.03 18.86 7.65
N ARG A 220 -4.72 17.71 7.69
CA ARG A 220 -4.87 16.92 8.91
C ARG A 220 -3.53 16.38 9.36
N ARG A 221 -3.26 16.49 10.67
CA ARG A 221 -2.17 15.76 11.33
C ARG A 221 -2.71 14.43 11.84
N ASN A 222 -2.13 13.34 11.38
CA ASN A 222 -2.42 11.99 11.85
C ASN A 222 -2.17 11.92 13.36
N THR A 223 -3.19 11.55 14.13
CA THR A 223 -3.14 11.50 15.60
C THR A 223 -2.31 10.35 16.15
N ILE A 224 -2.01 9.33 15.33
CA ILE A 224 -1.27 8.12 15.73
C ILE A 224 0.23 8.32 15.52
N ASN A 225 0.62 8.74 14.32
CA ASN A 225 2.03 8.85 13.93
C ASN A 225 2.54 10.30 13.81
N GLY A 226 1.65 11.29 13.93
CA GLY A 226 1.99 12.72 13.98
C GLY A 226 2.29 13.36 12.63
N LYS A 227 2.19 12.63 11.51
CA LYS A 227 2.49 13.14 10.16
C LYS A 227 1.33 13.98 9.62
N LEU A 228 1.62 15.04 8.86
CA LEU A 228 0.58 15.79 8.13
C LEU A 228 0.23 15.04 6.85
N TYR A 229 -1.04 14.88 6.49
CA TYR A 229 -1.40 14.11 5.31
C TYR A 229 -0.75 14.66 4.04
N ASN A 230 -0.59 15.99 3.95
CA ASN A 230 0.06 16.66 2.84
C ASN A 230 1.61 16.75 2.89
N GLU A 231 2.26 16.20 3.93
CA GLU A 231 3.74 16.19 4.14
C GLU A 231 4.27 14.87 4.75
N ASP A 232 3.40 13.89 4.94
CA ASP A 232 3.76 12.53 5.33
C ASP A 232 4.49 11.93 4.15
N PRO A 233 5.80 11.50 4.17
CA PRO A 233 6.72 11.19 3.05
C PRO A 233 6.29 10.17 1.98
N VAL A 234 5.04 9.88 2.04
CA VAL A 234 4.10 9.93 0.97
C VAL A 234 3.82 11.30 0.23
N ILE A 235 4.20 12.49 0.76
CA ILE A 235 4.40 13.93 0.35
C ILE A 235 5.47 14.53 1.29
N MET A 236 6.55 15.21 0.86
CA MET A 236 7.93 14.96 1.42
C MET A 236 8.43 15.73 2.66
N GLY A 237 9.07 15.00 3.62
CA GLY A 237 10.50 15.05 4.07
C GLY A 237 11.10 16.15 4.98
N MET A 238 11.74 15.71 6.09
CA MET A 238 12.63 16.38 7.12
C MET A 238 11.91 17.30 8.14
N LEU A 239 12.06 17.26 9.49
CA LEU A 239 13.05 16.71 10.45
C LEU A 239 12.49 16.82 11.91
N HIS A 240 12.49 15.77 12.74
CA HIS A 240 12.78 15.76 14.22
C HIS A 240 12.38 14.45 14.94
N ARG A 241 13.26 13.45 14.93
CA ARG A 241 13.49 12.56 16.10
C ARG A 241 15.00 12.38 16.29
N LEU A 242 15.62 13.39 16.88
CA LEU A 242 16.90 13.24 17.56
C LEU A 242 16.60 12.74 18.97
N SER A 243 16.83 11.46 19.23
CA SER A 243 17.23 10.99 20.56
C SER A 243 18.05 9.70 20.42
N HIS A 244 19.37 9.89 20.37
CA HIS A 244 20.47 8.94 20.58
C HIS A 244 20.44 7.54 19.91
N ILE A 245 21.45 7.34 19.07
CA ILE A 245 21.87 6.14 18.33
C ILE A 245 22.17 4.96 19.28
N TYR A 246 21.79 3.72 18.89
CA TYR A 246 22.68 2.54 18.91
C TYR A 246 22.11 1.41 18.03
N ASN A 247 22.95 0.94 17.09
CA ASN A 247 22.88 -0.27 16.25
C ASN A 247 21.87 -0.33 15.08
N ASP A 248 22.43 -0.12 13.88
CA ASP A 248 22.19 -0.78 12.58
C ASP A 248 20.94 -1.64 12.42
N ASN A 249 19.77 -1.02 12.60
CA ASN A 249 18.62 -1.30 11.78
C ASN A 249 18.33 -0.02 11.02
N VAL A 250 18.60 -0.03 9.72
CA VAL A 250 18.12 1.00 8.81
C VAL A 250 16.59 0.98 8.88
N LEU A 251 16.02 1.86 9.69
CA LEU A 251 14.59 2.10 9.71
C LEU A 251 14.29 3.01 8.52
N ILE A 252 14.04 2.40 7.35
CA ILE A 252 13.41 3.11 6.24
C ILE A 252 11.97 3.36 6.71
N CYS A 253 11.65 4.61 7.07
CA CYS A 253 10.26 5.06 7.02
C CYS A 253 9.87 5.13 5.54
N GLN A 254 9.41 3.99 5.02
CA GLN A 254 8.68 3.89 3.77
C GLN A 254 7.26 4.32 4.11
N CYS A 255 6.73 5.38 3.50
CA CYS A 255 5.34 5.82 3.70
C CYS A 255 4.65 6.04 2.34
N TYR A 256 3.34 5.73 2.27
CA TYR A 256 2.59 5.28 1.09
C TYR A 256 1.17 5.90 0.87
N TYR A 257 0.96 6.59 -0.24
CA TYR A 257 -0.23 7.31 -0.78
C TYR A 257 0.27 7.53 -2.20
N LEU A 258 -0.47 6.96 -3.12
CA LEU A 258 -0.21 7.05 -4.52
C LEU A 258 -0.64 8.44 -5.01
N ALA A 259 -1.83 8.89 -4.62
CA ALA A 259 -2.44 10.09 -5.18
C ALA A 259 -3.61 10.65 -4.34
N TRP A 260 -3.89 11.95 -4.54
CA TRP A 260 -5.19 12.55 -4.28
C TRP A 260 -6.09 12.37 -5.51
N GLU A 261 -7.29 11.85 -5.30
CA GLU A 261 -8.32 11.79 -6.34
C GLU A 261 -9.38 12.85 -6.06
N ILE A 262 -9.69 13.67 -7.08
CA ILE A 262 -10.66 14.78 -6.96
C ILE A 262 -12.01 14.26 -6.49
N ALA A 263 -12.56 13.26 -7.18
CA ALA A 263 -13.84 12.66 -6.81
C ALA A 263 -13.99 11.27 -7.45
N ASN A 264 -14.79 10.41 -6.85
CA ASN A 264 -15.26 9.19 -7.50
C ASN A 264 -16.27 9.53 -8.61
N GLU A 265 -15.92 9.24 -9.86
CA GLU A 265 -16.75 9.31 -11.07
C GLU A 265 -17.42 10.67 -11.38
N PRO A 266 -16.70 11.81 -11.38
CA PRO A 266 -17.31 13.09 -11.74
C PRO A 266 -17.80 13.06 -13.20
N GLN A 267 -19.11 13.20 -13.42
CA GLN A 267 -19.70 13.11 -14.76
C GLN A 267 -19.56 14.42 -15.52
N LEU A 268 -19.03 14.35 -16.75
CA LEU A 268 -18.99 15.46 -17.72
C LEU A 268 -18.44 16.76 -17.11
N ALA A 269 -17.48 16.65 -16.18
CA ALA A 269 -16.99 17.80 -15.44
C ALA A 269 -16.27 18.79 -16.38
N PRO A 270 -16.59 20.10 -16.33
CA PRO A 270 -15.95 21.07 -17.20
C PRO A 270 -14.44 21.11 -17.00
N LYS A 271 -13.67 21.14 -18.09
CA LYS A 271 -12.19 21.21 -18.03
C LYS A 271 -11.67 22.32 -17.11
N LYS A 272 -12.33 23.48 -17.12
CA LYS A 272 -11.98 24.62 -16.27
C LYS A 272 -12.09 24.25 -14.78
N TRP A 273 -13.17 23.57 -14.40
CA TRP A 273 -13.39 23.12 -13.03
C TRP A 273 -12.35 22.10 -12.60
N THR A 274 -12.10 21.06 -13.40
CA THR A 274 -11.10 20.03 -13.07
C THR A 274 -9.71 20.62 -12.93
N THR A 275 -9.34 21.56 -13.82
CA THR A 275 -8.06 22.28 -13.75
C THR A 275 -7.96 23.12 -12.47
N GLU A 276 -9.04 23.82 -12.09
CA GLU A 276 -9.07 24.66 -10.89
C GLU A 276 -8.91 23.86 -9.60
N ILE A 277 -9.63 22.75 -9.46
CA ILE A 277 -9.54 21.88 -8.28
C ILE A 277 -8.19 21.15 -8.24
N ALA A 278 -7.70 20.61 -9.37
CA ALA A 278 -6.40 19.97 -9.42
C ALA A 278 -5.28 20.93 -9.01
N LYS A 279 -5.32 22.18 -9.50
CA LYS A 279 -4.39 23.24 -9.09
C LYS A 279 -4.48 23.55 -7.60
N PHE A 280 -5.70 23.61 -7.05
CA PHE A 280 -5.91 23.85 -5.62
C PHE A 280 -5.31 22.73 -4.74
N ILE A 281 -5.41 21.48 -5.17
CA ILE A 281 -4.78 20.32 -4.52
C ILE A 281 -3.26 20.40 -4.66
N ARG A 282 -2.72 20.59 -5.87
CA ARG A 282 -1.27 20.72 -6.12
C ARG A 282 -0.60 21.76 -5.23
N GLN A 283 -1.23 22.93 -5.08
CA GLN A 283 -0.70 24.02 -4.25
C GLN A 283 -0.51 23.64 -2.77
N ARG A 284 -1.25 22.64 -2.28
CA ARG A 284 -1.16 22.12 -0.91
C ARG A 284 -0.30 20.86 -0.80
N SER A 285 -0.12 20.16 -1.91
CA SER A 285 0.60 18.90 -2.02
C SER A 285 1.50 18.91 -3.27
N PRO A 286 2.68 19.55 -3.20
CA PRO A 286 3.53 19.69 -4.37
C PRO A 286 4.16 18.37 -4.84
N TYR A 287 4.34 17.39 -3.94
CA TYR A 287 5.10 16.15 -4.23
C TYR A 287 4.25 14.91 -4.50
N GLN A 288 2.94 14.97 -4.32
CA GLN A 288 2.05 13.81 -4.46
C GLN A 288 1.27 13.85 -5.74
N LEU A 289 0.88 12.69 -6.26
CA LEU A 289 0.11 12.66 -7.50
C LEU A 289 -1.31 13.17 -7.29
N VAL A 290 -1.92 13.68 -8.36
CA VAL A 290 -3.32 14.12 -8.42
C VAL A 290 -3.97 13.47 -9.64
N THR A 291 -5.17 12.91 -9.45
CA THR A 291 -6.00 12.34 -10.52
C THR A 291 -7.44 12.84 -10.45
N ALA A 292 -8.19 12.63 -11.53
CA ALA A 292 -9.57 13.08 -11.67
C ALA A 292 -10.60 12.10 -11.06
N GLY A 293 -10.42 10.79 -11.28
CA GLY A 293 -11.33 9.74 -10.81
C GLY A 293 -12.49 9.41 -11.77
N ILE A 294 -12.33 9.62 -13.08
CA ILE A 294 -13.44 9.46 -14.04
C ILE A 294 -13.58 8.04 -14.59
N GLU A 295 -14.77 7.70 -15.05
CA GLU A 295 -15.03 6.40 -15.67
C GLU A 295 -14.43 6.29 -17.09
N GLY A 296 -14.46 7.37 -17.87
CA GLY A 296 -14.07 7.35 -19.30
C GLY A 296 -15.16 6.84 -20.26
N LYS A 297 -16.39 6.62 -19.78
CA LYS A 297 -17.50 6.06 -20.57
C LYS A 297 -18.09 6.99 -21.64
N TYR A 298 -17.92 8.31 -21.49
CA TYR A 298 -18.45 9.30 -22.45
C TYR A 298 -17.49 9.61 -23.61
N GLY A 299 -16.44 8.81 -23.77
CA GLY A 299 -15.51 8.91 -24.88
C GLY A 299 -14.37 9.90 -24.66
N PHE A 300 -13.62 10.15 -25.74
CA PHE A 300 -12.35 10.87 -25.67
C PHE A 300 -12.50 12.32 -25.19
N GLU A 301 -13.57 13.03 -25.54
CA GLU A 301 -13.72 14.45 -25.19
C GLU A 301 -13.85 14.65 -23.67
N ASP A 302 -14.69 13.84 -23.00
CA ASP A 302 -14.81 13.83 -21.54
C ASP A 302 -13.49 13.41 -20.87
N PHE A 303 -12.85 12.37 -21.41
CA PHE A 303 -11.56 11.90 -20.93
C PHE A 303 -10.45 12.95 -21.06
N TRP A 304 -10.44 13.70 -22.16
CA TRP A 304 -9.50 14.79 -22.39
C TRP A 304 -9.80 16.01 -21.51
N ASN A 305 -11.07 16.38 -21.35
CA ASN A 305 -11.47 17.54 -20.55
C ASN A 305 -11.05 17.39 -19.09
N THR A 306 -11.12 16.18 -18.56
CA THR A 306 -10.77 15.87 -17.17
C THR A 306 -9.27 15.66 -16.98
N HIS A 307 -8.57 15.04 -17.93
CA HIS A 307 -7.15 14.69 -17.75
C HIS A 307 -6.15 15.63 -18.41
N SER A 308 -6.53 16.52 -19.34
CA SER A 308 -5.55 17.34 -20.09
C SER A 308 -4.91 18.47 -19.28
N SER A 309 -5.35 18.71 -18.04
CA SER A 309 -4.70 19.64 -17.11
C SER A 309 -3.26 19.18 -16.80
N PRO A 310 -2.26 20.08 -16.76
CA PRO A 310 -0.90 19.72 -16.33
C PRO A 310 -0.84 19.36 -14.84
N GLU A 311 -1.86 19.72 -14.06
CA GLU A 311 -1.92 19.44 -12.62
C GLU A 311 -2.40 18.02 -12.30
N ILE A 312 -2.93 17.31 -13.31
CA ILE A 312 -3.34 15.90 -13.23
C ILE A 312 -2.16 15.04 -13.70
N ASP A 313 -1.67 14.13 -12.88
CA ASP A 313 -0.44 13.37 -13.19
C ASP A 313 -0.70 12.09 -13.99
N TYR A 314 -1.86 11.46 -13.78
CA TYR A 314 -2.25 10.23 -14.46
C TYR A 314 -3.74 10.20 -14.76
N THR A 315 -4.15 9.23 -15.56
CA THR A 315 -5.53 9.07 -16.01
C THR A 315 -6.17 7.83 -15.43
N THR A 316 -7.49 7.88 -15.25
CA THR A 316 -8.25 6.75 -14.74
C THR A 316 -9.44 6.40 -15.64
N CYS A 317 -9.82 5.13 -15.62
CA CYS A 317 -11.04 4.62 -16.23
C CYS A 317 -11.67 3.57 -15.31
N HIS A 318 -13.00 3.42 -15.41
CA HIS A 318 -13.79 2.46 -14.65
C HIS A 318 -14.59 1.61 -15.65
N LEU A 319 -14.81 0.32 -15.37
CA LEU A 319 -15.51 -0.58 -16.30
C LEU A 319 -16.64 -1.35 -15.61
N TRP A 320 -17.88 -1.02 -16.01
CA TRP A 320 -19.11 -1.50 -15.37
C TRP A 320 -20.07 -2.17 -16.37
N VAL A 321 -19.68 -3.33 -16.89
CA VAL A 321 -20.40 -4.02 -17.99
C VAL A 321 -21.86 -4.38 -17.67
N GLU A 322 -22.18 -4.69 -16.42
CA GLU A 322 -23.56 -4.98 -16.02
C GLU A 322 -24.40 -3.69 -15.92
N ASN A 323 -23.87 -2.65 -15.29
CA ASN A 323 -24.54 -1.36 -15.14
C ASN A 323 -24.81 -0.70 -16.50
N TRP A 324 -23.91 -0.89 -17.47
CA TRP A 324 -24.02 -0.34 -18.82
C TRP A 324 -24.84 -1.24 -19.78
N GLY A 325 -25.44 -2.32 -19.28
CA GLY A 325 -26.31 -3.20 -20.07
C GLY A 325 -25.59 -4.07 -21.08
N ILE A 326 -24.27 -4.21 -20.97
CA ILE A 326 -23.44 -5.07 -21.84
C ILE A 326 -23.49 -6.53 -21.38
N TYR A 327 -23.62 -6.74 -20.06
CA TYR A 327 -23.65 -8.06 -19.43
C TYR A 327 -24.92 -8.22 -18.59
N ASN A 328 -25.58 -9.38 -18.70
CA ASN A 328 -26.69 -9.76 -17.82
C ASN A 328 -26.29 -10.95 -16.95
N ALA A 329 -26.17 -10.77 -15.64
CA ALA A 329 -25.75 -11.82 -14.72
C ALA A 329 -26.65 -13.07 -14.73
N SER A 330 -27.92 -12.92 -15.11
CA SER A 330 -28.90 -14.01 -15.17
C SER A 330 -28.93 -14.75 -16.50
N ASP A 331 -28.21 -14.28 -17.53
CA ASP A 331 -28.10 -14.95 -18.81
C ASP A 331 -26.91 -15.92 -18.83
N SER A 332 -27.21 -17.21 -18.98
CA SER A 332 -26.23 -18.30 -19.04
C SER A 332 -25.56 -18.47 -20.40
N SER A 333 -25.95 -17.69 -21.42
CA SER A 333 -25.41 -17.81 -22.77
C SER A 333 -23.91 -17.49 -22.78
N PRO A 334 -23.05 -18.29 -23.46
CA PRO A 334 -21.64 -17.96 -23.61
C PRO A 334 -21.44 -16.59 -24.28
N SER A 335 -22.30 -16.25 -25.24
CA SER A 335 -22.30 -14.97 -25.95
C SER A 335 -22.47 -13.75 -25.03
N ASN A 336 -23.15 -13.89 -23.90
CA ASN A 336 -23.31 -12.83 -22.91
C ASN A 336 -21.97 -12.50 -22.23
N LEU A 337 -21.19 -13.52 -21.84
CA LEU A 337 -19.85 -13.30 -21.31
C LEU A 337 -18.89 -12.83 -22.40
N ASP A 338 -18.93 -13.42 -23.60
CA ASP A 338 -18.07 -13.03 -24.72
C ASP A 338 -18.25 -11.54 -25.09
N SER A 339 -19.50 -11.07 -25.12
CA SER A 339 -19.81 -9.65 -25.36
C SER A 339 -19.21 -8.72 -24.31
N ALA A 340 -19.19 -9.14 -23.03
CA ALA A 340 -18.57 -8.39 -21.96
C ALA A 340 -17.03 -8.35 -22.09
N LEU A 341 -16.41 -9.44 -22.54
CA LEU A 341 -14.96 -9.53 -22.78
C LEU A 341 -14.53 -8.67 -23.98
N ASP A 342 -15.25 -8.74 -25.10
CA ASP A 342 -14.99 -7.93 -26.30
C ASP A 342 -15.14 -6.44 -26.03
N TYR A 343 -16.15 -6.08 -25.24
CA TYR A 343 -16.36 -4.71 -24.78
C TYR A 343 -15.22 -4.24 -23.87
N ALA A 344 -14.79 -5.08 -22.91
CA ALA A 344 -13.66 -4.78 -22.04
C ALA A 344 -12.37 -4.53 -22.83
N ASP A 345 -12.07 -5.36 -23.82
CA ASP A 345 -10.90 -5.20 -24.70
C ASP A 345 -10.92 -3.84 -25.41
N SER A 346 -12.06 -3.52 -26.02
CA SER A 346 -12.25 -2.27 -26.77
C SER A 346 -12.15 -1.05 -25.86
N PHE A 347 -12.84 -1.08 -24.72
CA PHE A 347 -12.91 0.02 -23.77
C PHE A 347 -11.55 0.32 -23.13
N ILE A 348 -10.89 -0.70 -22.56
CA ILE A 348 -9.60 -0.54 -21.89
C ILE A 348 -8.52 -0.12 -22.90
N SER A 349 -8.54 -0.65 -24.12
CA SER A 349 -7.60 -0.25 -25.18
C SER A 349 -7.79 1.19 -25.62
N ASN A 350 -9.04 1.69 -25.68
CA ASN A 350 -9.33 3.08 -25.98
C ASN A 350 -8.80 4.01 -24.89
N CYS A 351 -9.14 3.75 -23.62
CA CYS A 351 -8.61 4.48 -22.46
C CYS A 351 -7.07 4.51 -22.47
N SER A 352 -6.45 3.35 -22.70
CA SER A 352 -5.00 3.21 -22.83
C SER A 352 -4.43 4.09 -23.94
N GLY A 353 -5.02 4.03 -25.15
CA GLY A 353 -4.59 4.84 -26.28
C GLY A 353 -4.71 6.34 -26.04
N TRP A 354 -5.79 6.79 -25.39
CA TRP A 354 -5.98 8.19 -25.02
C TRP A 354 -4.93 8.67 -24.01
N ALA A 355 -4.65 7.86 -22.99
CA ALA A 355 -3.64 8.17 -21.97
C ALA A 355 -2.22 8.23 -22.56
N VAL A 356 -1.87 7.27 -23.42
CA VAL A 356 -0.59 7.26 -24.17
C VAL A 356 -0.48 8.51 -25.05
N GLY A 357 -1.56 8.90 -25.74
CA GLY A 357 -1.60 10.12 -26.54
C GLY A 357 -1.37 11.41 -25.73
N MET A 358 -1.70 11.39 -24.43
CA MET A 358 -1.42 12.48 -23.49
C MET A 358 -0.05 12.36 -22.79
N GLY A 359 0.67 11.25 -22.99
CA GLY A 359 1.93 10.97 -22.29
C GLY A 359 1.74 10.76 -20.79
N LYS A 360 0.59 10.23 -20.35
CA LYS A 360 0.23 10.01 -18.95
C LYS A 360 -0.01 8.53 -18.65
N PRO A 361 0.25 8.04 -17.42
CA PRO A 361 -0.08 6.68 -17.02
C PRO A 361 -1.60 6.46 -16.98
N MET A 362 -2.05 5.23 -17.21
CA MET A 362 -3.46 4.82 -17.10
C MET A 362 -3.64 3.75 -16.02
N VAL A 363 -4.59 3.97 -15.11
CA VAL A 363 -5.02 2.98 -14.12
C VAL A 363 -6.49 2.64 -14.36
N LEU A 364 -6.81 1.35 -14.48
CA LEU A 364 -8.19 0.86 -14.45
C LEU A 364 -8.61 0.74 -12.97
N GLU A 365 -9.05 1.82 -12.36
CA GLU A 365 -9.19 1.89 -10.89
C GLU A 365 -10.52 1.37 -10.37
N GLU A 366 -11.46 1.03 -11.24
CA GLU A 366 -12.62 0.22 -10.89
C GLU A 366 -13.01 -0.74 -12.02
N PHE A 367 -13.30 -1.98 -11.66
CA PHE A 367 -14.01 -2.93 -12.51
C PHE A 367 -14.60 -4.05 -11.66
N GLY A 368 -15.75 -4.56 -12.05
CA GLY A 368 -16.45 -5.61 -11.31
C GLY A 368 -17.39 -6.43 -12.18
N MET A 369 -17.76 -7.61 -11.68
CA MET A 369 -18.76 -8.48 -12.28
C MET A 369 -19.47 -9.24 -11.15
N ALA A 370 -20.78 -9.45 -11.31
CA ALA A 370 -21.60 -10.18 -10.35
C ALA A 370 -21.22 -11.66 -10.23
N ARG A 371 -21.75 -12.31 -9.19
CA ARG A 371 -21.71 -13.76 -9.04
C ARG A 371 -22.62 -14.43 -10.08
N ASP A 372 -22.53 -15.75 -10.21
CA ASP A 372 -23.21 -16.57 -11.24
C ASP A 372 -24.74 -16.66 -11.05
N ALA A 373 -25.45 -15.55 -11.16
CA ALA A 373 -26.91 -15.51 -11.01
C ALA A 373 -27.64 -16.41 -12.02
N TRP A 374 -27.06 -16.59 -13.21
CA TRP A 374 -27.55 -17.48 -14.27
C TRP A 374 -27.69 -18.95 -13.86
N ARG A 375 -27.10 -19.38 -12.73
CA ARG A 375 -27.32 -20.74 -12.18
C ARG A 375 -28.68 -20.90 -11.54
N ASP A 376 -29.28 -19.82 -11.05
CA ASP A 376 -30.67 -19.78 -10.57
C ASP A 376 -31.29 -18.41 -10.87
N PRO A 377 -31.63 -18.14 -12.14
CA PRO A 377 -32.19 -16.85 -12.55
C PRO A 377 -33.60 -16.62 -12.00
N SER A 378 -34.23 -17.66 -11.45
CA SER A 378 -35.58 -17.61 -10.87
C SER A 378 -35.60 -17.08 -9.44
N PHE A 379 -34.44 -17.07 -8.77
CA PHE A 379 -34.30 -16.59 -7.39
C PHE A 379 -33.34 -15.39 -7.33
N PRO A 380 -33.83 -14.14 -7.38
CA PRO A 380 -32.99 -12.94 -7.45
C PRO A 380 -31.94 -12.82 -6.31
N LEU A 381 -32.27 -13.28 -5.10
CA LEU A 381 -31.34 -13.25 -3.96
C LEU A 381 -30.16 -14.23 -4.12
N TYR A 382 -30.27 -15.23 -5.00
CA TYR A 382 -29.17 -16.14 -5.33
C TYR A 382 -27.94 -15.38 -5.85
N LYS A 383 -28.16 -14.31 -6.63
CA LYS A 383 -27.11 -13.44 -7.19
C LYS A 383 -26.16 -12.88 -6.12
N TYR A 384 -26.70 -12.58 -4.93
CA TYR A 384 -26.00 -11.86 -3.87
C TYR A 384 -25.45 -12.77 -2.77
N ASN A 385 -25.73 -14.07 -2.85
CA ASN A 385 -25.32 -15.02 -1.83
C ASN A 385 -23.81 -15.32 -1.95
N PRO A 386 -23.02 -15.20 -0.86
CA PRO A 386 -21.60 -15.57 -0.85
C PRO A 386 -21.33 -17.04 -1.25
N GLY A 387 -22.29 -17.94 -1.05
CA GLY A 387 -22.19 -19.34 -1.49
C GLY A 387 -22.38 -19.55 -2.98
N THR A 388 -22.88 -18.55 -3.73
CA THR A 388 -23.01 -18.61 -5.19
C THR A 388 -21.63 -18.51 -5.82
N ALA A 389 -21.37 -19.35 -6.83
CA ALA A 389 -20.08 -19.37 -7.52
C ALA A 389 -19.81 -18.08 -8.33
N THR A 390 -18.54 -17.84 -8.65
CA THR A 390 -18.07 -16.64 -9.38
C THR A 390 -17.40 -17.00 -10.70
N THR A 391 -17.85 -18.04 -11.41
CA THR A 391 -17.10 -18.57 -12.57
C THR A 391 -17.00 -17.58 -13.74
N ASN A 392 -18.06 -16.81 -14.02
CA ASN A 392 -17.98 -15.75 -15.03
C ASN A 392 -17.08 -14.59 -14.57
N LYS A 393 -17.24 -14.16 -13.31
CA LYS A 393 -16.39 -13.13 -12.68
C LYS A 393 -14.91 -13.51 -12.72
N ASP A 394 -14.57 -14.75 -12.40
CA ASP A 394 -13.19 -15.27 -12.42
C ASP A 394 -12.60 -15.26 -13.84
N THR A 395 -13.41 -15.64 -14.83
CA THR A 395 -13.00 -15.59 -16.25
C THR A 395 -12.77 -14.16 -16.71
N TYR A 396 -13.68 -13.25 -16.35
CA TYR A 396 -13.61 -11.83 -16.65
C TYR A 396 -12.39 -11.15 -16.00
N TYR A 397 -12.15 -11.40 -14.71
CA TYR A 397 -10.99 -10.87 -13.99
C TYR A 397 -9.68 -11.35 -14.61
N ARG A 398 -9.59 -12.65 -14.94
CA ARG A 398 -8.40 -13.21 -15.60
C ARG A 398 -8.13 -12.55 -16.95
N HIS A 399 -9.19 -12.27 -17.72
CA HIS A 399 -9.08 -11.61 -19.02
C HIS A 399 -8.58 -10.17 -18.87
N ILE A 400 -9.20 -9.38 -17.98
CA ILE A 400 -8.79 -7.99 -17.71
C ILE A 400 -7.34 -7.93 -17.24
N PHE A 401 -6.94 -8.75 -16.26
CA PHE A 401 -5.57 -8.70 -15.76
C PHE A 401 -4.54 -9.05 -16.84
N ARG A 402 -4.83 -10.02 -17.73
CA ARG A 402 -3.95 -10.33 -18.87
C ARG A 402 -3.84 -9.15 -19.84
N LEU A 403 -4.95 -8.46 -20.11
CA LEU A 403 -4.94 -7.26 -20.94
C LEU A 403 -4.10 -6.15 -20.29
N ILE A 404 -4.31 -5.87 -19.00
CA ILE A 404 -3.55 -4.87 -18.24
C ILE A 404 -2.05 -5.22 -18.22
N GLN A 405 -1.68 -6.48 -17.96
CA GLN A 405 -0.29 -6.95 -18.05
C GLN A 405 0.32 -6.72 -19.45
N LYS A 406 -0.44 -7.05 -20.50
CA LYS A 406 -0.01 -6.84 -21.89
C LYS A 406 0.19 -5.36 -22.20
N LEU A 407 -0.70 -4.48 -21.74
CA LEU A 407 -0.56 -3.04 -21.94
C LEU A 407 0.60 -2.48 -21.10
N ALA A 408 0.76 -2.92 -19.86
CA ALA A 408 1.81 -2.50 -18.94
C ALA A 408 3.22 -2.82 -19.45
N SER A 409 3.43 -3.98 -20.09
CA SER A 409 4.73 -4.32 -20.69
C SER A 409 5.14 -3.35 -21.80
N HIS A 410 4.17 -2.77 -22.51
CA HIS A 410 4.39 -1.74 -23.53
C HIS A 410 4.36 -0.31 -22.98
N GLY A 411 4.19 -0.13 -21.66
CA GLY A 411 4.05 1.19 -21.04
C GLY A 411 2.74 1.87 -21.40
N ALA A 412 1.68 1.11 -21.69
CA ALA A 412 0.37 1.62 -22.07
C ALA A 412 -0.70 1.45 -20.96
N SER A 413 -0.29 0.91 -19.80
CA SER A 413 -1.08 0.88 -18.57
C SER A 413 -0.11 0.85 -17.37
N ALA A 414 -0.59 1.31 -16.23
CA ALA A 414 0.13 1.37 -14.98
C ALA A 414 -0.50 0.50 -13.87
N GLY A 415 -1.55 -0.26 -14.17
CA GLY A 415 -2.16 -1.21 -13.24
C GLY A 415 -3.68 -1.07 -13.14
N ALA A 416 -4.26 -1.69 -12.10
CA ALA A 416 -5.69 -1.71 -11.89
C ALA A 416 -6.08 -1.93 -10.42
N ASN A 417 -7.29 -1.50 -10.05
CA ASN A 417 -7.93 -1.78 -8.78
C ASN A 417 -9.28 -2.46 -9.05
N PHE A 418 -9.47 -3.68 -8.55
CA PHE A 418 -10.77 -4.33 -8.66
C PHE A 418 -11.78 -3.71 -7.68
N TRP A 419 -13.05 -3.67 -8.07
CA TRP A 419 -14.14 -3.33 -7.18
C TRP A 419 -14.92 -4.59 -6.78
N ALA A 420 -15.02 -4.91 -5.49
CA ALA A 420 -14.29 -4.33 -4.35
C ALA A 420 -14.00 -5.41 -3.31
N TYR A 421 -13.04 -5.16 -2.42
CA TYR A 421 -12.68 -6.16 -1.42
C TYR A 421 -13.66 -6.11 -0.23
N SER A 422 -14.38 -7.21 0.01
CA SER A 422 -15.30 -7.36 1.14
C SER A 422 -14.69 -8.08 2.34
N GLY A 423 -13.65 -8.89 2.09
CA GLY A 423 -12.87 -9.54 3.14
C GLY A 423 -13.66 -10.52 3.99
N GLU A 424 -13.75 -10.25 5.29
CA GLU A 424 -14.44 -11.08 6.27
C GLU A 424 -15.91 -10.72 6.47
N GLY A 425 -16.37 -9.59 5.90
CA GLY A 425 -17.77 -9.19 6.01
C GLY A 425 -18.65 -9.92 5.02
N TYR A 426 -19.84 -10.32 5.47
CA TYR A 426 -20.84 -10.99 4.64
C TYR A 426 -22.18 -10.23 4.63
N PRO A 427 -22.98 -10.35 3.55
CA PRO A 427 -24.31 -9.72 3.44
C PRO A 427 -25.28 -10.09 4.56
N SER A 428 -25.13 -11.30 5.10
CA SER A 428 -25.94 -11.86 6.19
C SER A 428 -25.54 -11.39 7.58
N ASP A 429 -24.43 -10.65 7.72
CA ASP A 429 -23.98 -10.18 9.02
C ASP A 429 -24.99 -9.22 9.64
N ALA A 430 -25.07 -9.23 10.96
CA ALA A 430 -25.85 -8.27 11.70
C ALA A 430 -25.30 -6.85 11.45
N SER A 431 -26.21 -5.88 11.30
CA SER A 431 -25.79 -4.50 11.19
C SER A 431 -25.22 -3.98 12.52
N ASN A 432 -24.26 -3.07 12.43
CA ASN A 432 -23.69 -2.41 13.61
C ASN A 432 -24.69 -1.41 14.23
N SER A 433 -24.28 -0.68 15.28
CA SER A 433 -25.12 0.33 15.95
C SER A 433 -25.57 1.50 15.07
N PHE A 434 -24.99 1.64 13.87
CA PHE A 434 -25.33 2.65 12.86
C PHE A 434 -26.08 2.03 11.67
N ASP A 435 -26.57 0.79 11.84
CA ASP A 435 -27.28 -0.01 10.84
C ASP A 435 -26.47 -0.27 9.56
N MET A 436 -25.14 -0.35 9.71
CA MET A 436 -24.22 -0.66 8.60
C MET A 436 -23.74 -2.10 8.67
N VAL A 437 -23.64 -2.72 7.50
CA VAL A 437 -22.86 -3.94 7.27
C VAL A 437 -21.71 -3.53 6.34
N TRP A 438 -20.49 -3.50 6.88
CA TRP A 438 -19.32 -3.09 6.12
C TRP A 438 -18.83 -4.23 5.23
N ILE A 439 -19.04 -4.09 3.92
CA ILE A 439 -18.53 -4.94 2.86
C ILE A 439 -18.12 -4.04 1.68
N GLY A 440 -17.64 -4.62 0.59
CA GLY A 440 -17.20 -3.87 -0.59
C GLY A 440 -18.34 -3.25 -1.41
N ASP A 441 -19.59 -3.64 -1.17
CA ASP A 441 -20.77 -3.07 -1.83
C ASP A 441 -21.35 -1.93 -0.97
N PRO A 442 -21.35 -0.66 -1.43
CA PRO A 442 -21.88 0.46 -0.66
C PRO A 442 -23.39 0.36 -0.45
N GLN A 443 -23.90 1.13 0.50
CA GLN A 443 -25.27 1.02 1.02
C GLN A 443 -26.39 1.24 -0.01
N HIS A 444 -26.07 1.78 -1.19
CA HIS A 444 -27.03 1.88 -2.28
C HIS A 444 -27.23 0.56 -3.04
N GLU A 445 -26.19 -0.27 -3.11
CA GLU A 445 -26.17 -1.53 -3.84
C GLU A 445 -26.70 -2.68 -2.97
N PRO A 446 -27.19 -3.77 -3.58
CA PRO A 446 -27.46 -4.98 -2.84
C PRO A 446 -26.17 -5.50 -2.23
N ARG A 447 -26.25 -5.85 -0.95
CA ARG A 447 -25.12 -6.46 -0.26
C ARG A 447 -24.74 -7.77 -0.94
N GLY A 448 -23.50 -7.88 -1.42
CA GLY A 448 -22.95 -9.06 -2.07
C GLY A 448 -23.01 -9.05 -3.59
N TRP A 449 -23.22 -7.89 -4.22
CA TRP A 449 -23.25 -7.78 -5.68
C TRP A 449 -21.87 -7.95 -6.32
N TYR A 450 -20.92 -7.07 -6.03
CA TYR A 450 -19.58 -7.05 -6.62
C TYR A 450 -18.48 -7.46 -5.64
N GLY A 451 -18.75 -7.46 -4.34
CA GLY A 451 -17.81 -7.86 -3.29
C GLY A 451 -17.01 -9.14 -3.59
N VAL A 452 -15.70 -9.07 -3.34
CA VAL A 452 -14.79 -10.24 -3.30
C VAL A 452 -14.54 -10.60 -1.83
N TYR A 453 -14.98 -11.79 -1.42
CA TYR A 453 -14.74 -12.30 -0.07
C TYR A 453 -13.37 -12.98 0.02
N HIS A 454 -12.80 -13.04 1.24
CA HIS A 454 -11.47 -13.62 1.46
C HIS A 454 -11.34 -15.10 1.01
N ASN A 455 -12.45 -15.83 0.92
CA ASN A 455 -12.50 -17.23 0.53
C ASN A 455 -13.09 -17.47 -0.87
N ASP A 456 -13.35 -16.42 -1.66
CA ASP A 456 -13.80 -16.57 -3.05
C ASP A 456 -12.70 -17.15 -3.94
N THR A 457 -13.08 -17.93 -4.97
CA THR A 457 -12.14 -18.45 -5.97
C THR A 457 -11.43 -17.32 -6.74
N THR A 458 -12.09 -16.16 -6.86
CA THR A 458 -11.55 -14.93 -7.45
C THR A 458 -10.25 -14.47 -6.77
N VAL A 459 -10.07 -14.75 -5.48
CA VAL A 459 -8.82 -14.42 -4.76
C VAL A 459 -7.61 -15.10 -5.39
N SER A 460 -7.74 -16.36 -5.81
CA SER A 460 -6.65 -17.05 -6.51
C SER A 460 -6.38 -16.44 -7.88
N VAL A 461 -7.42 -16.02 -8.60
CA VAL A 461 -7.28 -15.36 -9.91
C VAL A 461 -6.52 -14.04 -9.76
N ILE A 462 -6.87 -13.24 -8.77
CA ILE A 462 -6.17 -11.99 -8.45
C ILE A 462 -4.71 -12.29 -8.13
N LYS A 463 -4.44 -13.19 -7.18
CA LYS A 463 -3.09 -13.56 -6.77
C LYS A 463 -2.22 -14.02 -7.94
N ASP A 464 -2.74 -14.90 -8.79
CA ASP A 464 -2.03 -15.42 -9.97
C ASP A 464 -1.71 -14.30 -10.97
N ALA A 465 -2.64 -13.37 -11.17
CA ALA A 465 -2.41 -12.22 -12.03
C ALA A 465 -1.36 -11.25 -11.46
N LEU A 466 -1.34 -11.04 -10.15
CA LEU A 466 -0.35 -10.17 -9.52
C LEU A 466 1.05 -10.77 -9.55
N CYS A 467 1.19 -12.10 -9.44
CA CYS A 467 2.47 -12.78 -9.69
C CYS A 467 3.02 -12.54 -11.11
N GLY A 468 2.15 -12.30 -12.10
CA GLY A 468 2.54 -11.98 -13.47
C GLY A 468 2.85 -10.49 -13.73
N LEU A 469 2.53 -9.60 -12.79
CA LEU A 469 2.84 -8.16 -12.86
C LEU A 469 4.17 -7.79 -12.18
N ASP A 470 4.83 -8.76 -11.55
CA ASP A 470 6.15 -8.59 -10.95
C ASP A 470 7.26 -8.62 -12.04
N PHE A 471 7.48 -7.48 -12.69
CA PHE A 471 8.67 -7.24 -13.53
C PHE A 471 9.85 -6.70 -12.70
N SER A 472 10.02 -7.15 -11.47
CA SER A 472 11.31 -7.07 -10.80
C SER A 472 12.32 -7.96 -11.56
N PRO A 473 13.53 -7.48 -11.88
CA PRO A 473 14.57 -8.37 -12.39
C PRO A 473 14.91 -9.37 -11.27
N LEU A 474 14.50 -10.62 -11.43
CA LEU A 474 15.11 -11.79 -10.77
C LEU A 474 15.43 -11.60 -9.27
N MET A 475 14.40 -11.44 -8.45
CA MET A 475 14.48 -11.73 -7.01
C MET A 475 13.39 -12.73 -6.64
N THR A 476 13.41 -13.93 -7.25
CA THR A 476 12.89 -15.12 -6.57
C THR A 476 14.04 -15.91 -6.00
N ALA A 477 14.30 -15.65 -4.72
CA ALA A 477 14.59 -16.72 -3.79
C ALA A 477 13.53 -16.75 -2.68
N THR A 478 12.25 -16.75 -3.06
CA THR A 478 11.33 -17.69 -2.41
C THR A 478 11.32 -18.94 -3.27
N ARG A 479 12.35 -19.76 -3.11
CA ARG A 479 12.04 -21.18 -3.15
C ARG A 479 11.09 -21.41 -1.97
N ASP A 480 9.98 -22.08 -2.23
CA ASP A 480 9.30 -22.89 -1.22
C ASP A 480 10.36 -23.57 -0.34
N PRO A 481 10.07 -23.92 0.93
CA PRO A 481 10.86 -24.93 1.62
C PRO A 481 10.84 -26.21 0.79
N VAL A 482 11.77 -26.34 -0.16
CA VAL A 482 12.03 -27.58 -0.83
C VAL A 482 12.83 -28.35 0.19
N PHE A 483 12.14 -29.23 0.91
CA PHE A 483 12.80 -30.32 1.62
C PHE A 483 13.46 -31.20 0.57
N THR A 484 14.65 -30.79 0.13
CA THR A 484 15.43 -31.54 -0.85
C THR A 484 15.95 -32.79 -0.14
N SER A 485 15.47 -33.96 -0.55
CA SER A 485 16.09 -35.26 -0.21
C SER A 485 17.51 -35.38 -0.80
N THR A 486 17.89 -34.45 -1.67
CA THR A 486 19.22 -34.31 -2.24
C THR A 486 19.99 -33.18 -1.56
N LYS A 487 21.28 -33.42 -1.33
CA LYS A 487 22.22 -32.47 -0.72
C LYS A 487 22.25 -31.19 -1.58
N PHE A 488 21.90 -30.03 -1.00
CA PHE A 488 22.03 -28.73 -1.66
C PHE A 488 23.49 -28.53 -2.08
N VAL A 489 23.70 -28.27 -3.38
CA VAL A 489 24.99 -27.94 -3.97
C VAL A 489 24.90 -26.50 -4.43
N ASP A 490 25.76 -25.63 -3.88
CA ASP A 490 25.82 -24.22 -4.25
C ASP A 490 26.07 -24.08 -5.77
N PRO A 491 25.16 -23.45 -6.53
CA PRO A 491 25.32 -23.30 -7.98
C PRO A 491 26.48 -22.36 -8.35
N THR A 492 27.03 -21.62 -7.38
CA THR A 492 28.20 -20.74 -7.56
C THR A 492 29.34 -21.25 -6.68
N PRO A 493 30.10 -22.26 -7.14
CA PRO A 493 31.23 -22.75 -6.36
C PRO A 493 32.25 -21.63 -6.18
N ALA A 494 32.80 -21.51 -4.96
CA ALA A 494 33.86 -20.55 -4.68
C ALA A 494 34.99 -20.67 -5.73
N PRO A 495 35.63 -19.55 -6.11
CA PRO A 495 36.73 -19.56 -7.07
C PRO A 495 37.77 -20.63 -6.70
N LYS A 496 38.31 -21.37 -7.68
CA LYS A 496 39.30 -22.45 -7.44
C LYS A 496 40.55 -21.98 -6.68
N SER A 497 40.79 -20.67 -6.64
CA SER A 497 41.87 -20.02 -5.89
C SER A 497 41.63 -19.96 -4.37
N VAL A 498 40.41 -20.24 -3.91
CA VAL A 498 40.00 -20.25 -2.51
C VAL A 498 39.94 -21.71 -2.02
N PRO A 499 40.64 -22.08 -0.92
CA PRO A 499 40.63 -23.45 -0.43
C PRO A 499 39.22 -23.91 -0.01
N PRO A 500 38.79 -25.14 -0.38
CA PRO A 500 37.50 -25.66 0.04
C PRO A 500 37.48 -25.89 1.56
N VAL A 501 36.39 -25.51 2.21
CA VAL A 501 36.12 -25.78 3.63
C VAL A 501 34.66 -26.21 3.72
N GLU A 502 34.40 -27.29 4.46
CA GLU A 502 33.02 -27.72 4.75
C GLU A 502 32.28 -26.60 5.49
N GLU A 503 31.02 -26.37 5.16
CA GLU A 503 30.22 -25.38 5.89
C GLU A 503 29.90 -25.87 7.30
N ILE A 504 29.72 -24.94 8.26
CA ILE A 504 29.56 -25.29 9.68
C ILE A 504 28.35 -26.20 9.94
N GLY A 505 27.35 -26.21 9.05
CA GLY A 505 26.25 -27.19 9.07
C GLY A 505 25.34 -27.09 10.30
N LEU A 506 25.28 -25.93 10.95
CA LEU A 506 24.46 -25.67 12.15
C LEU A 506 23.41 -24.60 11.88
N THR A 507 22.26 -24.71 12.57
CA THR A 507 21.22 -23.67 12.57
C THR A 507 21.61 -22.47 13.45
N SER A 508 20.79 -21.41 13.42
CA SER A 508 21.05 -20.15 14.14
C SER A 508 21.13 -20.32 15.66
N ALA A 509 20.41 -21.26 16.27
CA ALA A 509 20.43 -21.48 17.73
C ALA A 509 21.74 -22.10 18.26
N PRO A 510 22.30 -23.19 17.70
CA PRO A 510 23.64 -23.68 18.06
C PRO A 510 24.76 -22.66 17.81
N LEU A 511 24.71 -21.92 16.70
CA LEU A 511 25.68 -20.87 16.39
C LEU A 511 25.59 -19.72 17.40
N LYS A 512 24.39 -19.31 17.77
CA LYS A 512 24.17 -18.31 18.83
C LYS A 512 24.61 -18.83 20.19
N SER A 513 24.36 -20.09 20.53
CA SER A 513 24.84 -20.69 21.79
C SER A 513 26.36 -20.63 21.90
N ALA A 514 27.08 -20.93 20.82
CA ALA A 514 28.55 -20.94 20.79
C ALA A 514 29.20 -19.58 20.47
N SER A 515 28.43 -18.55 20.09
CA SER A 515 28.93 -17.32 19.45
C SER A 515 30.07 -16.62 20.20
N PHE A 516 29.95 -16.47 21.52
CA PHE A 516 30.97 -15.82 22.34
C PHE A 516 32.25 -16.64 22.45
N PHE A 517 32.13 -17.96 22.45
CA PHE A 517 33.28 -18.87 22.47
C PHE A 517 33.95 -18.93 21.10
N ILE A 518 33.17 -18.89 20.00
CA ILE A 518 33.71 -18.74 18.64
C ILE A 518 34.46 -17.41 18.56
N GLY A 519 33.89 -16.33 19.10
CA GLY A 519 34.53 -15.02 19.12
C GLY A 519 35.88 -15.01 19.82
N GLN A 520 36.01 -15.68 20.97
CA GLN A 520 37.28 -15.75 21.69
C GLN A 520 38.26 -16.73 21.04
N TYR A 521 37.82 -17.93 20.68
CA TYR A 521 38.66 -18.99 20.15
C TYR A 521 39.19 -18.66 18.74
N CYS A 522 38.35 -18.03 17.92
CA CYS A 522 38.69 -17.63 16.56
C CYS A 522 39.06 -16.15 16.44
N LYS A 523 39.42 -15.50 17.56
CA LYS A 523 39.65 -14.05 17.63
C LYS A 523 40.60 -13.55 16.55
N ASP A 524 41.75 -14.21 16.39
CA ASP A 524 42.79 -13.75 15.46
C ASP A 524 42.31 -13.88 14.00
N TYR A 525 41.64 -14.99 13.64
CA TYR A 525 41.07 -15.18 12.31
C TYR A 525 39.92 -14.21 12.01
N ASN A 526 39.09 -13.93 13.02
CA ASN A 526 38.02 -12.93 12.89
C ASN A 526 38.61 -11.53 12.71
N ALA A 527 39.67 -11.18 13.45
CA ALA A 527 40.35 -9.90 13.31
C ALA A 527 40.96 -9.73 11.91
N ASP A 528 41.65 -10.76 11.40
CA ASP A 528 42.21 -10.75 10.05
C ASP A 528 41.11 -10.59 8.97
N PHE A 529 39.99 -11.29 9.12
CA PHE A 529 38.86 -11.17 8.20
C PHE A 529 38.21 -9.78 8.23
N MET A 530 38.04 -9.21 9.43
CA MET A 530 37.47 -7.88 9.59
C MET A 530 38.44 -6.79 9.08
N LEU A 531 39.75 -6.97 9.28
CA LEU A 531 40.76 -6.08 8.71
C LEU A 531 40.72 -6.12 7.18
N CYS A 532 40.73 -7.31 6.58
CA CYS A 532 40.61 -7.47 5.13
C CYS A 532 39.36 -6.78 4.57
N LYS A 533 38.21 -6.94 5.25
CA LYS A 533 36.97 -6.26 4.85
C LYS A 533 37.03 -4.75 4.93
N ASN A 534 37.80 -4.20 5.87
CA ASN A 534 38.00 -2.76 5.98
C ASN A 534 38.95 -2.21 4.92
N GLU A 535 39.82 -3.06 4.36
CA GLU A 535 40.79 -2.66 3.34
C GLU A 535 40.20 -2.61 1.92
N ASN A 536 39.13 -3.37 1.65
CA ASN A 536 38.55 -3.47 0.31
C ASN A 536 37.05 -3.81 0.33
N ASN A 537 36.27 -3.12 -0.53
CA ASN A 537 34.82 -3.29 -0.66
C ASN A 537 34.40 -4.41 -1.64
N ASP A 538 35.34 -5.05 -2.35
CA ASP A 538 35.04 -6.19 -3.20
C ASP A 538 34.66 -7.43 -2.36
N PRO A 539 33.45 -8.01 -2.53
CA PRO A 539 33.02 -9.18 -1.78
C PRO A 539 33.89 -10.44 -1.99
N GLU A 540 34.60 -10.55 -3.11
CA GLU A 540 35.49 -11.70 -3.40
C GLU A 540 36.82 -11.59 -2.63
N HIS A 541 37.23 -10.37 -2.26
CA HIS A 541 38.57 -10.06 -1.75
C HIS A 541 38.94 -10.88 -0.51
N CYS A 542 37.99 -11.06 0.41
CA CYS A 542 38.22 -11.68 1.71
C CYS A 542 37.71 -13.12 1.81
N LEU A 543 37.41 -13.79 0.69
CA LEU A 543 36.90 -15.16 0.71
C LEU A 543 37.87 -16.15 1.36
N LYS A 544 39.19 -15.95 1.21
CA LYS A 544 40.21 -16.82 1.82
C LYS A 544 40.22 -16.68 3.34
N GLU A 545 40.13 -15.46 3.84
CA GLU A 545 40.08 -15.10 5.25
C GLU A 545 38.76 -15.60 5.87
N GLY A 546 37.65 -15.46 5.15
CA GLY A 546 36.35 -16.01 5.54
C GLY A 546 36.38 -17.53 5.71
N ARG A 547 37.08 -18.26 4.83
CA ARG A 547 37.25 -19.72 4.96
C ARG A 547 38.09 -20.12 6.18
N LYS A 548 39.06 -19.30 6.60
CA LYS A 548 39.82 -19.53 7.85
C LYS A 548 38.90 -19.40 9.07
N VAL A 549 38.00 -18.41 9.07
CA VAL A 549 36.98 -18.24 10.11
C VAL A 549 36.04 -19.44 10.17
N THR A 550 35.49 -19.87 9.03
CA THR A 550 34.59 -21.04 8.95
C THR A 550 35.26 -22.30 9.51
N ARG A 551 36.53 -22.54 9.14
CA ARG A 551 37.31 -23.69 9.64
C ARG A 551 37.54 -23.62 11.15
N CYS A 552 37.87 -22.44 11.67
CA CYS A 552 38.09 -22.28 13.11
C CYS A 552 36.79 -22.49 13.90
N ALA A 553 35.68 -21.96 13.42
CA ALA A 553 34.38 -22.17 14.05
C ALA A 553 33.98 -23.65 14.06
N LEU A 554 34.22 -24.38 12.97
CA LEU A 554 34.04 -25.84 12.90
C LEU A 554 34.88 -26.58 13.95
N ASP A 555 36.16 -26.24 14.09
CA ASP A 555 37.04 -26.86 15.08
C ASP A 555 36.54 -26.63 16.51
N LEU A 556 36.09 -25.41 16.83
CA LEU A 556 35.51 -25.14 18.14
C LEU A 556 34.22 -25.92 18.38
N ILE A 557 33.29 -25.93 17.41
CA ILE A 557 32.04 -26.68 17.54
C ILE A 557 32.32 -28.16 17.78
N LYS A 558 33.31 -28.73 17.09
CA LYS A 558 33.74 -30.11 17.31
C LYS A 558 34.21 -30.31 18.76
N LYS A 559 35.08 -29.43 19.26
CA LYS A 559 35.56 -29.48 20.66
C LYS A 559 34.45 -29.29 21.69
N LEU A 560 33.46 -28.44 21.41
CA LEU A 560 32.29 -28.26 22.25
C LEU A 560 31.45 -29.55 22.32
N ARG A 561 31.23 -30.21 21.18
CA ARG A 561 30.54 -31.51 21.12
C ARG A 561 31.34 -32.66 21.74
N GLU A 562 32.67 -32.61 21.72
CA GLU A 562 33.49 -33.66 22.34
C GLU A 562 33.56 -33.53 23.87
N ASN A 563 33.51 -32.30 24.40
CA ASN A 563 33.80 -32.06 25.82
C ASN A 563 32.57 -31.61 26.63
N CYS A 564 31.61 -30.93 26.00
CA CYS A 564 30.47 -30.26 26.65
C CYS A 564 29.15 -30.46 25.88
N ASP A 565 28.97 -31.59 25.18
CA ASP A 565 27.83 -31.82 24.27
C ASP A 565 26.49 -31.66 24.97
N ALA A 566 26.34 -32.28 26.15
CA ALA A 566 25.07 -32.32 26.87
C ALA A 566 24.64 -30.92 27.32
N GLU A 567 25.57 -30.13 27.85
CA GLU A 567 25.30 -28.75 28.28
C GLU A 567 25.12 -27.81 27.09
N PHE A 568 25.92 -27.99 26.03
CA PHE A 568 25.81 -27.23 24.78
C PHE A 568 24.44 -27.44 24.13
N GLU A 569 23.99 -28.70 24.04
CA GLU A 569 22.72 -29.10 23.46
C GLU A 569 21.55 -28.52 24.22
N LYS A 570 21.59 -28.61 25.55
CA LYS A 570 20.55 -28.08 26.42
C LYS A 570 20.41 -26.55 26.28
N HIS A 571 21.52 -25.82 26.17
CA HIS A 571 21.49 -24.38 26.01
C HIS A 571 20.98 -23.95 24.63
N TRP A 572 21.46 -24.56 23.55
CA TRP A 572 20.99 -24.15 22.22
C TRP A 572 19.54 -24.55 21.96
N LYS A 573 19.06 -25.70 22.46
CA LYS A 573 17.64 -26.08 22.37
C LYS A 573 16.73 -25.08 23.07
N CYS A 574 17.17 -24.54 24.21
CA CYS A 574 16.42 -23.48 24.88
C CYS A 574 16.35 -22.22 24.00
N LEU A 575 17.47 -21.78 23.41
CA LEU A 575 17.47 -20.63 22.51
C LEU A 575 16.53 -20.85 21.32
N ASP A 576 16.50 -22.05 20.75
CA ASP A 576 15.66 -22.37 19.60
C ASP A 576 14.16 -22.19 19.90
N VAL A 577 13.68 -22.67 21.05
CA VAL A 577 12.26 -22.58 21.44
C VAL A 577 11.87 -21.24 22.07
N LYS A 578 12.83 -20.41 22.48
CA LYS A 578 12.60 -19.10 23.13
C LYS A 578 12.96 -17.92 22.23
N ASN A 579 12.74 -18.06 20.93
CA ASN A 579 13.00 -17.02 19.94
C ASN A 579 14.43 -16.46 20.02
N GLN A 580 15.39 -17.35 20.31
CA GLN A 580 16.80 -17.06 20.48
C GLN A 580 17.14 -16.09 21.62
N ASP A 581 16.27 -15.94 22.61
CA ASP A 581 16.46 -15.04 23.74
C ASP A 581 17.32 -15.69 24.85
N TYR A 582 18.55 -15.18 25.07
CA TYR A 582 19.42 -15.67 26.14
C TYR A 582 18.84 -15.46 27.54
N TYR A 583 18.00 -14.43 27.72
CA TYR A 583 17.40 -14.12 29.03
C TYR A 583 16.57 -15.31 29.55
N GLN A 584 15.81 -15.94 28.66
CA GLN A 584 14.96 -17.07 29.02
C GLN A 584 15.74 -18.37 29.22
N CYS A 585 17.02 -18.39 28.82
CA CYS A 585 17.87 -19.57 28.79
C CYS A 585 19.13 -19.47 29.68
N ARG A 586 19.16 -18.48 30.59
CA ARG A 586 20.33 -18.23 31.47
C ARG A 586 20.68 -19.41 32.38
N LYS A 587 19.70 -20.23 32.75
CA LYS A 587 19.93 -21.41 33.59
C LYS A 587 20.77 -22.44 32.85
N GLU A 588 20.39 -22.76 31.63
CA GLU A 588 21.07 -23.69 30.73
C GLU A 588 22.43 -23.10 30.28
N GLU A 589 22.46 -21.80 29.99
CA GLU A 589 23.70 -21.08 29.64
C GLU A 589 24.77 -21.18 30.73
N ARG A 590 24.42 -21.07 32.02
CA ARG A 590 25.38 -21.18 33.12
C ARG A 590 26.02 -22.55 33.19
N GLN A 591 25.25 -23.62 32.96
CA GLN A 591 25.76 -24.99 32.95
C GLN A 591 26.73 -25.18 31.78
N PHE A 592 26.35 -24.69 30.61
CA PHE A 592 27.19 -24.71 29.41
C PHE A 592 28.49 -23.93 29.61
N ASN A 593 28.41 -22.67 30.06
CA ASN A 593 29.58 -21.84 30.31
C ASN A 593 30.54 -22.51 31.30
N SER A 594 30.03 -23.08 32.39
CA SER A 594 30.86 -23.74 33.41
C SER A 594 31.67 -24.89 32.79
N CYS A 595 31.03 -25.74 31.98
CA CYS A 595 31.74 -26.83 31.29
C CYS A 595 32.81 -26.31 30.35
N VAL A 596 32.50 -25.28 29.55
CA VAL A 596 33.45 -24.72 28.57
C VAL A 596 34.64 -24.07 29.26
N PHE A 597 34.41 -23.38 30.38
CA PHE A 597 35.49 -22.76 31.17
C PHE A 597 36.41 -23.81 31.76
N GLU A 598 35.85 -24.88 32.33
CA GLU A 598 36.61 -25.93 33.00
C GLU A 598 37.37 -26.82 32.02
N LYS A 599 36.72 -27.26 30.93
CA LYS A 599 37.28 -28.27 30.03
C LYS A 599 38.03 -27.70 28.82
N LEU A 600 37.65 -26.52 28.34
CA LEU A 600 38.28 -25.90 27.16
C LEU A 600 39.13 -24.68 27.52
N GLY A 601 39.11 -24.22 28.77
CA GLY A 601 39.89 -23.06 29.23
C GLY A 601 39.46 -21.74 28.57
N LEU A 602 38.29 -21.72 27.94
CA LEU A 602 37.74 -20.54 27.30
C LEU A 602 36.98 -19.70 28.33
N GLN A 603 36.76 -18.43 28.01
CA GLN A 603 36.05 -17.47 28.83
C GLN A 603 34.99 -16.77 28.00
N LYS A 604 33.81 -16.61 28.59
CA LYS A 604 32.74 -15.86 27.95
C LYS A 604 32.92 -14.38 28.28
N ASN A 605 33.51 -13.67 27.33
CA ASN A 605 33.64 -12.22 27.39
C ASN A 605 32.61 -11.60 26.45
N ILE A 606 31.63 -10.90 27.02
CA ILE A 606 30.57 -10.19 26.29
C ILE A 606 31.09 -8.78 25.99
N PRO A 607 31.38 -8.46 24.71
CA PRO A 607 31.87 -7.14 24.32
C PRO A 607 30.90 -6.04 24.75
N GLY A 608 31.43 -4.91 25.25
CA GLY A 608 30.63 -3.77 25.71
C GLY A 608 30.10 -3.87 27.14
N SER A 609 30.48 -4.89 27.91
CA SER A 609 30.17 -4.96 29.34
C SER A 609 30.89 -3.84 30.12
N PRO A 610 30.25 -3.13 31.07
CA PRO A 610 30.87 -2.03 31.82
C PRO A 610 32.14 -2.46 32.57
N GLU A 611 33.22 -1.69 32.42
CA GLU A 611 34.48 -1.94 33.13
C GLU A 611 34.28 -1.91 34.66
N GLY A 612 34.88 -2.89 35.36
CA GLY A 612 34.80 -3.01 36.82
C GLY A 612 33.51 -3.65 37.37
N GLN A 613 32.56 -4.10 36.53
CA GLN A 613 31.36 -4.84 36.95
C GLN A 613 31.40 -6.31 36.51
N PRO A 614 30.84 -7.26 37.31
CA PRO A 614 30.72 -8.65 36.88
C PRO A 614 29.82 -8.75 35.65
N GLN A 615 30.23 -9.56 34.67
CA GLN A 615 29.47 -9.74 33.43
C GLN A 615 28.11 -10.39 33.71
N ILE A 616 27.15 -10.22 32.80
CA ILE A 616 25.77 -10.72 33.04
C ILE A 616 25.74 -12.25 33.25
N ASN A 617 26.64 -13.00 32.63
CA ASN A 617 26.82 -14.44 32.82
C ASN A 617 27.44 -14.80 34.20
N GLU A 618 28.04 -13.85 34.90
CA GLU A 618 28.69 -14.03 36.21
C GLU A 618 27.79 -13.58 37.38
N LYS A 619 26.70 -12.83 37.11
CA LYS A 619 25.76 -12.38 38.14
C LYS A 619 24.95 -13.55 38.68
N ARG A 620 24.98 -13.78 40.00
CA ARG A 620 24.21 -14.87 40.67
C ARG A 620 22.70 -14.69 40.52
N ASN A 621 22.19 -13.48 40.77
CA ASN A 621 20.80 -13.09 40.57
C ASN A 621 20.75 -11.84 39.68
N PRO A 622 20.82 -11.99 38.35
CA PRO A 622 20.67 -10.85 37.45
C PRO A 622 19.26 -10.29 37.66
N ILE A 623 19.15 -9.00 38.01
CA ILE A 623 17.85 -8.34 38.08
C ILE A 623 17.27 -8.41 36.68
N MET A 624 16.15 -9.10 36.56
CA MET A 624 15.40 -9.30 35.33
C MET A 624 14.74 -7.98 34.91
N LYS A 625 15.55 -7.06 34.38
CA LYS A 625 15.05 -5.90 33.64
C LYS A 625 15.00 -6.31 32.17
N PRO A 626 13.92 -6.01 31.43
CA PRO A 626 13.92 -6.16 29.99
C PRO A 626 14.97 -5.18 29.48
N HIS A 627 16.17 -5.67 29.20
CA HIS A 627 17.26 -4.82 28.75
C HIS A 627 17.99 -5.39 27.55
N GLN A 628 18.05 -4.49 26.57
CA GLN A 628 19.14 -4.26 25.63
C GLN A 628 19.29 -5.32 24.56
N LYS A 629 18.66 -4.97 23.42
CA LYS A 629 18.93 -5.46 22.06
C LYS A 629 20.42 -5.56 21.77
#